data_AF-D0LY88-F1
#
_entry.id   AF-D0LY88-F1
#
_cell.length_a   1.000
_cell.length_b   1.000
_cell.length_c   1.000
_cell.angle_alpha   90.00
_cell.angle_beta   90.00
_cell.angle_gamma   90.00
#
_symmetry.space_group_name_H-M   'P 1'
#
loop_
_entity.id
_entity.type
_entity.pdbx_description
1 polymer ?
#
loop_
_entity_poly.entity_id
_entity_poly.type
_entity_poly.pdbx_seq_one_letter_code
_entity_poly.pdbx_strand_id
1 'polypeptide(L)'
;MRKWGWGLSGLLALTAFALAACSSASHSGSTGPGGDGAQVESEEAAREREARAAAMAELRRRQEAACEGAAGALFTCAVADAEANMSAEEFAALEVDTLESAYRADFIDSCTANQMSLRQVKVYEQCLGDTACEVFIACLDEAKPRPESDAPAAPNAQ
;
A
#
# COMPACT_ATOMS: atom_id res chain seq x y z
N MET A 1 24.24 -6.67 27.50
CA MET A 1 24.58 -5.22 27.46
C MET A 1 24.92 -4.83 26.02
N ARG A 2 23.95 -4.35 25.25
CA ARG A 2 24.16 -3.90 23.85
C ARG A 2 23.95 -2.39 23.81
N LYS A 3 25.02 -1.66 23.50
CA LYS A 3 25.06 -0.18 23.47
C LYS A 3 24.39 0.31 22.18
N TRP A 4 23.41 1.20 22.33
CA TRP A 4 22.82 1.96 21.23
C TRP A 4 23.73 3.17 20.96
N GLY A 5 24.26 3.26 19.75
CA GLY A 5 25.00 4.42 19.27
C GLY A 5 24.07 5.37 18.52
N TRP A 6 23.65 6.45 19.16
CA TRP A 6 22.99 7.57 18.49
C TRP A 6 24.06 8.45 17.86
N GLY A 7 24.24 8.31 16.54
CA GLY A 7 25.09 9.18 15.74
C GLY A 7 24.35 10.46 15.37
N LEU A 8 24.39 11.46 16.26
CA LEU A 8 24.20 12.87 15.89
C LEU A 8 25.50 13.39 15.28
N SER A 9 25.47 13.72 13.99
CA SER A 9 26.39 14.62 13.26
C SER A 9 25.79 14.76 11.87
N GLY A 10 25.43 15.91 11.31
CA GLY A 10 25.79 17.29 11.61
C GLY A 10 25.93 17.98 10.25
N LEU A 11 25.36 19.18 10.17
CA LEU A 11 25.74 20.29 9.29
C LEU A 11 25.39 20.26 7.77
N LEU A 12 24.54 21.24 7.44
CA LEU A 12 24.77 22.33 6.47
C LEU A 12 24.79 22.01 4.96
N ALA A 13 23.77 22.52 4.25
CA ALA A 13 24.01 23.43 3.11
C ALA A 13 22.70 24.16 2.72
N LEU A 14 22.72 25.49 2.91
CA LEU A 14 21.86 26.45 2.23
C LEU A 14 22.12 26.42 0.71
N THR A 15 21.07 26.33 -0.10
CA THR A 15 21.07 26.92 -1.45
C THR A 15 19.69 27.53 -1.77
N ALA A 16 19.62 28.85 -1.67
CA ALA A 16 18.63 29.69 -2.32
C ALA A 16 19.17 30.14 -3.70
N PHE A 17 18.27 30.63 -4.56
CA PHE A 17 18.40 31.12 -5.95
C PHE A 17 18.18 30.03 -7.02
N ALA A 18 17.30 30.21 -8.03
CA ALA A 18 16.92 31.44 -8.70
C ALA A 18 15.48 31.41 -9.27
N LEU A 19 14.83 32.57 -9.18
CA LEU A 19 13.71 32.97 -10.03
C LEU A 19 14.18 33.05 -11.49
N ALA A 20 13.64 32.20 -12.36
CA ALA A 20 13.71 32.41 -13.80
C ALA A 20 12.40 33.05 -14.27
N ALA A 21 12.36 34.38 -14.21
CA ALA A 21 11.44 35.18 -15.00
C ALA A 21 11.91 35.13 -16.46
N CYS A 22 11.21 34.38 -17.31
CA CYS A 22 11.30 34.56 -18.76
C CYS A 22 10.10 35.39 -19.22
N SER A 23 10.26 36.71 -19.12
CA SER A 23 9.47 37.66 -19.89
C SER A 23 10.17 37.88 -21.22
N SER A 24 9.71 37.21 -22.27
CA SER A 24 9.94 37.63 -23.66
C SER A 24 8.63 38.20 -24.16
N ALA A 25 8.50 39.51 -24.02
CA ALA A 25 7.48 40.31 -24.69
C ALA A 25 7.85 40.43 -26.17
N SER A 26 6.95 39.98 -27.04
CA SER A 26 6.86 40.45 -28.43
C SER A 26 5.41 40.83 -28.70
N HIS A 27 5.24 42.11 -29.01
CA HIS A 27 3.99 42.81 -29.30
C HIS A 27 3.27 42.24 -30.54
N SER A 28 1.95 42.10 -30.49
CA SER A 28 1.01 42.96 -31.24
C SER A 28 -0.36 42.32 -31.39
N GLY A 29 -1.37 43.00 -30.84
CA GLY A 29 -2.65 43.24 -31.49
C GLY A 29 -3.58 42.04 -31.74
N SER A 30 -4.56 41.87 -30.85
CA SER A 30 -5.98 41.81 -31.25
C SER A 30 -6.85 41.80 -30.01
N THR A 31 -7.61 42.87 -29.81
CA THR A 31 -8.82 42.91 -29.01
C THR A 31 -9.83 41.88 -29.54
N GLY A 32 -10.04 40.80 -28.79
CA GLY A 32 -11.17 39.90 -28.94
C GLY A 32 -11.81 39.66 -27.57
N PRO A 33 -13.11 39.97 -27.37
CA PRO A 33 -13.80 39.69 -26.12
C PRO A 33 -14.23 38.22 -26.08
N GLY A 34 -14.18 37.61 -24.91
CA GLY A 34 -14.98 36.44 -24.58
C GLY A 34 -14.38 35.10 -25.03
N GLY A 35 -14.11 34.26 -24.04
CA GLY A 35 -13.70 32.88 -24.25
C GLY A 35 -13.48 32.24 -22.90
N ASP A 36 -14.55 32.17 -22.10
CA ASP A 36 -14.71 31.11 -21.10
C ASP A 36 -14.58 29.77 -21.84
N GLY A 37 -13.35 29.34 -22.04
CA GLY A 37 -13.01 28.03 -22.57
C GLY A 37 -13.29 26.99 -21.50
N ALA A 38 -14.56 26.85 -21.12
CA ALA A 38 -15.06 25.59 -20.62
C ALA A 38 -14.71 24.57 -21.70
N GLN A 39 -13.61 23.84 -21.50
CA GLN A 39 -13.30 22.68 -22.32
C GLN A 39 -14.51 21.77 -22.15
N VAL A 40 -15.38 21.76 -23.17
CA VAL A 40 -16.45 20.78 -23.30
C VAL A 40 -15.72 19.48 -23.46
N GLU A 41 -15.51 18.80 -22.34
CA GLU A 41 -15.06 17.43 -22.38
C GLU A 41 -16.07 16.63 -23.19
N SER A 42 -15.55 15.84 -24.11
CA SER A 42 -16.38 14.85 -24.79
C SER A 42 -17.08 14.01 -23.74
N GLU A 43 -18.37 13.75 -23.92
CA GLU A 43 -19.14 12.84 -23.07
C GLU A 43 -18.45 11.48 -22.93
N GLU A 44 -17.65 11.08 -23.94
CA GLU A 44 -16.81 9.89 -23.92
C GLU A 44 -15.68 9.95 -22.87
N ALA A 45 -14.97 11.08 -22.78
CA ALA A 45 -13.92 11.28 -21.78
C ALA A 45 -14.49 11.37 -20.35
N ALA A 46 -15.68 11.96 -20.20
CA ALA A 46 -16.40 11.96 -18.92
C ALA A 46 -16.77 10.53 -18.48
N ARG A 47 -17.32 9.70 -19.39
CA ARG A 47 -17.66 8.29 -19.12
C ARG A 47 -16.43 7.44 -18.80
N GLU A 48 -15.32 7.64 -19.50
CA GLU A 48 -14.08 6.90 -19.24
C GLU A 48 -13.54 7.19 -17.83
N ARG A 49 -13.55 8.45 -17.40
CA ARG A 49 -13.11 8.82 -16.05
C ARG A 49 -14.05 8.29 -14.97
N GLU A 50 -15.35 8.31 -15.20
CA GLU A 50 -16.32 7.69 -14.30
C GLU A 50 -16.08 6.18 -14.18
N ALA A 51 -15.89 5.48 -15.30
CA ALA A 51 -15.58 4.06 -15.32
C ALA A 51 -14.28 3.74 -14.57
N ARG A 52 -13.23 4.55 -14.74
CA ARG A 52 -11.98 4.41 -14.01
C ARG A 52 -12.15 4.66 -12.51
N ALA A 53 -12.90 5.69 -12.13
CA ALA A 53 -13.17 5.98 -10.72
C ALA A 53 -13.94 4.83 -10.06
N ALA A 54 -14.95 4.28 -10.74
CA ALA A 54 -15.70 3.12 -10.28
C ALA A 54 -14.79 1.88 -10.12
N ALA A 55 -13.90 1.61 -11.09
CA ALA A 55 -12.95 0.50 -11.01
C ALA A 55 -11.96 0.64 -9.83
N MET A 56 -11.48 1.85 -9.55
CA MET A 56 -10.60 2.12 -8.40
C MET A 56 -11.34 1.96 -7.07
N ALA A 57 -12.59 2.43 -6.98
CA ALA A 57 -13.42 2.26 -5.79
C ALA A 57 -13.70 0.77 -5.52
N GLU A 58 -14.01 0.00 -6.56
CA GLU A 58 -14.21 -1.44 -6.46
C GLU A 58 -12.94 -2.17 -6.00
N LEU A 59 -11.77 -1.82 -6.56
CA LEU A 59 -10.50 -2.38 -6.13
C LEU A 59 -10.23 -2.12 -4.66
N ARG A 60 -10.48 -0.88 -4.20
CA ARG A 60 -10.31 -0.51 -2.79
C ARG A 60 -11.23 -1.31 -1.86
N ARG A 61 -12.51 -1.46 -2.22
CA ARG A 61 -13.45 -2.28 -1.45
C ARG A 61 -12.96 -3.73 -1.32
N ARG A 62 -12.47 -4.30 -2.41
CA ARG A 62 -11.93 -5.67 -2.40
C ARG A 62 -10.65 -5.78 -1.57
N GLN A 63 -9.79 -4.77 -1.63
CA GLN A 63 -8.61 -4.67 -0.78
C GLN A 63 -8.99 -4.67 0.71
N GLU A 64 -9.94 -3.83 1.10
CA GLU A 64 -10.43 -3.74 2.49
C GLU A 64 -11.00 -5.10 2.96
N ALA A 65 -11.87 -5.74 2.15
CA ALA A 65 -12.42 -7.06 2.47
C ALA A 65 -11.34 -8.15 2.57
N ALA A 66 -10.35 -8.13 1.68
CA ALA A 66 -9.23 -9.06 1.72
C ALA A 66 -8.36 -8.87 2.97
N CYS A 67 -8.10 -7.62 3.37
CA CYS A 67 -7.38 -7.29 4.60
C CYS A 67 -8.15 -7.74 5.84
N GLU A 68 -9.47 -7.51 5.90
CA GLU A 68 -10.32 -7.94 7.01
C GLU A 68 -10.32 -9.47 7.17
N GLY A 69 -10.50 -10.19 6.07
CA GLY A 69 -10.44 -11.65 6.06
C GLY A 69 -9.07 -12.16 6.51
N ALA A 70 -7.99 -11.56 6.01
CA ALA A 70 -6.63 -11.96 6.36
C ALA A 70 -6.31 -11.70 7.83
N ALA A 71 -6.77 -10.57 8.39
CA ALA A 71 -6.60 -10.27 9.81
C ALA A 71 -7.23 -11.35 10.70
N GLY A 72 -8.46 -11.78 10.40
CA GLY A 72 -9.13 -12.83 11.17
C GLY A 72 -8.43 -14.17 11.06
N ALA A 73 -8.07 -14.58 9.84
CA ALA A 73 -7.38 -15.85 9.60
C ALA A 73 -5.99 -15.90 10.25
N LEU A 74 -5.18 -14.84 10.11
CA LEU A 74 -3.86 -14.75 10.74
C LEU A 74 -3.95 -14.76 12.27
N PHE A 75 -4.92 -14.04 12.85
CA PHE A 75 -5.13 -14.06 14.29
C PHE A 75 -5.52 -15.45 14.78
N THR A 76 -6.43 -16.13 14.07
CA THR A 76 -6.84 -17.50 14.38
C THR A 76 -5.63 -18.45 14.35
N CYS A 77 -4.76 -18.30 13.35
CA CYS A 77 -3.53 -19.07 13.26
C CYS A 77 -2.53 -18.78 14.38
N ALA A 78 -2.40 -17.51 14.79
CA ALA A 78 -1.56 -17.14 15.92
C ALA A 78 -2.08 -17.69 17.25
N VAL A 79 -3.40 -17.71 17.45
CA VAL A 79 -4.03 -18.33 18.63
C VAL A 79 -3.77 -19.84 18.65
N ALA A 80 -4.00 -20.53 17.53
CA ALA A 80 -3.75 -21.97 17.44
C ALA A 80 -2.27 -22.34 17.68
N ASP A 81 -1.34 -21.53 17.19
CA ASP A 81 0.09 -21.70 17.44
C ASP A 81 0.43 -21.47 18.93
N ALA A 82 -0.15 -20.44 19.55
CA ALA A 82 0.04 -20.17 20.97
C ALA A 82 -0.52 -21.29 21.86
N GLU A 83 -1.72 -21.81 21.56
CA GLU A 83 -2.31 -22.95 22.27
C GLU A 83 -1.43 -24.21 22.17
N ALA A 84 -0.77 -24.42 21.03
CA ALA A 84 0.08 -25.58 20.80
C ALA A 84 1.46 -25.48 21.46
N ASN A 85 2.00 -24.26 21.60
CA ASN A 85 3.39 -24.04 21.98
C ASN A 85 3.60 -23.40 23.37
N MET A 86 2.54 -22.89 24.01
CA MET A 86 2.61 -22.26 25.33
C MET A 86 2.03 -23.15 26.43
N SER A 87 2.40 -22.89 27.68
CA SER A 87 1.66 -23.46 28.81
C SER A 87 0.26 -22.83 28.94
N ALA A 88 -0.67 -23.54 29.58
CA ALA A 88 -2.03 -23.04 29.79
C ALA A 88 -2.05 -21.73 30.61
N GLU A 89 -1.11 -21.56 31.54
CA GLU A 89 -0.96 -20.36 32.37
C GLU A 89 -0.50 -19.15 31.55
N GLU A 90 0.48 -19.37 30.65
CA GLU A 90 0.97 -18.34 29.73
C GLU A 90 -0.08 -17.95 28.70
N PHE A 91 -0.80 -18.94 28.14
CA PHE A 91 -1.86 -18.69 27.18
C PHE A 91 -3.03 -17.91 27.80
N ALA A 92 -3.46 -18.29 29.02
CA ALA A 92 -4.52 -17.58 29.73
C ALA A 92 -4.16 -16.11 30.02
N ALA A 93 -2.88 -15.80 30.20
CA ALA A 93 -2.40 -14.44 30.46
C ALA A 93 -2.40 -13.54 29.21
N LEU A 94 -2.56 -14.08 27.99
CA LEU A 94 -2.60 -13.30 26.76
C LEU A 94 -3.90 -12.49 26.60
N GLU A 95 -4.99 -12.83 27.29
CA GLU A 95 -6.29 -12.16 27.13
C GLU A 95 -6.72 -12.05 25.65
N VAL A 96 -6.79 -13.20 24.96
CA VAL A 96 -6.99 -13.33 23.50
C VAL A 96 -8.11 -12.43 22.94
N ASP A 97 -9.26 -12.36 23.62
CA ASP A 97 -10.40 -11.55 23.19
C ASP A 97 -10.07 -10.05 23.09
N THR A 98 -9.26 -9.54 24.03
CA THR A 98 -8.81 -8.14 24.04
C THR A 98 -7.79 -7.90 22.93
N LEU A 99 -6.88 -8.86 22.72
CA LEU A 99 -5.85 -8.78 21.68
C LEU A 99 -6.42 -8.81 20.27
N GLU A 100 -7.50 -9.57 20.02
CA GLU A 100 -8.08 -9.70 18.68
C GLU A 100 -8.47 -8.34 18.11
N SER A 101 -9.18 -7.53 18.90
CA SER A 101 -9.69 -6.24 18.45
C SER A 101 -8.56 -5.27 18.11
N ALA A 102 -7.53 -5.20 18.96
CA ALA A 102 -6.36 -4.35 18.74
C ALA A 102 -5.55 -4.82 17.52
N TYR A 103 -5.25 -6.13 17.44
CA TYR A 103 -4.53 -6.72 16.33
C TYR A 103 -5.22 -6.48 14.99
N ARG A 104 -6.54 -6.71 14.92
CA ARG A 104 -7.31 -6.52 13.68
C ARG A 104 -7.30 -5.07 13.23
N ALA A 105 -7.48 -4.12 14.15
CA ALA A 105 -7.43 -2.70 13.83
C ALA A 105 -6.06 -2.30 13.24
N ASP A 106 -4.97 -2.67 13.93
CA ASP A 106 -3.61 -2.34 13.51
C ASP A 106 -3.24 -3.02 12.17
N PHE A 107 -3.65 -4.28 11.99
CA PHE A 107 -3.39 -5.02 10.75
C PHE A 107 -4.14 -4.42 9.57
N ILE A 108 -5.43 -4.10 9.73
CA ILE A 108 -6.26 -3.54 8.64
C ILE A 108 -5.71 -2.17 8.22
N ASP A 109 -5.33 -1.31 9.17
CA ASP A 109 -4.73 -0.01 8.86
C ASP A 109 -3.44 -0.17 8.05
N SER A 110 -2.53 -1.02 8.51
CA SER A 110 -1.28 -1.32 7.80
C SER A 110 -1.51 -1.96 6.42
N CYS A 111 -2.43 -2.93 6.32
CA CYS A 111 -2.72 -3.65 5.09
C CYS A 111 -3.36 -2.75 4.03
N THR A 112 -4.28 -1.86 4.44
CA THR A 112 -4.97 -0.94 3.51
C THR A 112 -4.08 0.24 3.09
N ALA A 113 -3.16 0.69 3.95
CA ALA A 113 -2.18 1.72 3.62
C ALA A 113 -1.24 1.32 2.47
N ASN A 114 -0.90 0.03 2.38
CA ASN A 114 -0.13 -0.53 1.27
C ASN A 114 -1.03 -0.75 0.06
N GLN A 115 -1.29 0.30 -0.73
CA GLN A 115 -2.13 0.24 -1.94
C GLN A 115 -1.81 -1.00 -2.80
N MET A 116 -2.69 -2.01 -2.74
CA MET A 116 -2.47 -3.28 -3.43
C MET A 116 -2.88 -3.20 -4.90
N SER A 117 -2.08 -3.85 -5.77
CA SER A 117 -2.49 -4.07 -7.15
C SER A 117 -3.64 -5.07 -7.24
N LEU A 118 -4.41 -5.04 -8.33
CA LEU A 118 -5.47 -6.02 -8.61
C LEU A 118 -4.98 -7.47 -8.50
N ARG A 119 -3.72 -7.73 -8.90
CA ARG A 119 -3.12 -9.06 -8.79
C ARG A 119 -2.95 -9.47 -7.33
N GLN A 120 -2.41 -8.58 -6.49
CA GLN A 120 -2.20 -8.87 -5.07
C GLN A 120 -3.54 -9.10 -4.36
N VAL A 121 -4.54 -8.26 -4.61
CA VAL A 121 -5.89 -8.46 -4.05
C VAL A 121 -6.45 -9.82 -4.44
N LYS A 122 -6.32 -10.24 -5.71
CA LYS A 122 -6.76 -11.57 -6.14
C LYS A 122 -6.02 -12.73 -5.45
N VAL A 123 -4.72 -12.58 -5.20
CA VAL A 123 -3.97 -13.62 -4.47
C VAL A 123 -4.46 -13.71 -3.04
N TYR A 124 -4.66 -12.58 -2.34
CA TYR A 124 -5.23 -12.60 -0.99
C TYR A 124 -6.61 -13.27 -0.98
N GLU A 125 -7.50 -12.88 -1.89
CA GLU A 125 -8.83 -13.51 -2.02
C GLU A 125 -8.76 -15.02 -2.26
N GLN A 126 -7.77 -15.48 -3.03
CA GLN A 126 -7.55 -16.90 -3.28
C GLN A 126 -7.02 -17.61 -2.03
N CYS A 127 -6.03 -17.05 -1.34
CA CYS A 127 -5.46 -17.61 -0.12
C CYS A 127 -6.51 -17.72 1.00
N LEU A 128 -7.45 -16.78 1.09
CA LEU A 128 -8.54 -16.82 2.08
C LEU A 128 -9.48 -18.03 1.94
N GLY A 129 -9.42 -18.75 0.82
CA GLY A 129 -10.11 -20.03 0.66
C GLY A 129 -9.45 -21.20 1.39
N ASP A 130 -8.19 -21.05 1.81
CA ASP A 130 -7.43 -22.09 2.51
C ASP A 130 -7.70 -22.04 4.01
N THR A 131 -8.01 -23.21 4.60
CA THR A 131 -8.40 -23.32 6.01
C THR A 131 -7.26 -23.77 6.93
N ALA A 132 -6.17 -24.30 6.37
CA ALA A 132 -5.00 -24.72 7.13
C ALA A 132 -3.99 -23.56 7.26
N CYS A 133 -3.58 -23.25 8.49
CA CYS A 133 -2.74 -22.10 8.78
C CYS A 133 -1.40 -22.08 8.04
N GLU A 134 -0.73 -23.23 7.95
CA GLU A 134 0.55 -23.36 7.25
C GLU A 134 0.40 -23.05 5.75
N VAL A 135 -0.69 -23.53 5.14
CA VAL A 135 -1.00 -23.33 3.72
C VAL A 135 -1.35 -21.87 3.47
N PHE A 136 -2.21 -21.30 4.32
CA PHE A 136 -2.60 -19.90 4.23
C PHE A 136 -1.41 -18.94 4.35
N ILE A 137 -0.54 -19.15 5.36
CA ILE A 137 0.65 -18.32 5.57
C ILE A 137 1.61 -18.45 4.37
N ALA A 138 1.86 -19.67 3.89
CA ALA A 138 2.70 -19.90 2.71
C ALA A 138 2.13 -19.22 1.46
N CYS A 139 0.80 -19.28 1.25
CA CYS A 139 0.12 -18.64 0.13
C CYS A 139 0.30 -17.10 0.17
N LEU A 140 0.17 -16.49 1.35
CA LEU A 140 0.38 -15.05 1.50
C LEU A 140 1.84 -14.63 1.29
N ASP A 141 2.81 -15.45 1.66
CA ASP A 141 4.23 -15.15 1.45
C ASP A 141 4.60 -15.11 -0.04
N GLU A 142 3.98 -15.96 -0.87
CA GLU A 142 4.12 -15.90 -2.33
C GLU A 142 3.50 -14.63 -2.96
N ALA A 143 2.55 -14.00 -2.26
CA ALA A 143 1.87 -12.79 -2.71
C ALA A 143 2.72 -11.51 -2.54
N LYS A 144 3.77 -11.56 -1.70
CA LYS A 144 4.63 -10.41 -1.43
C LYS A 144 5.39 -10.01 -2.70
N PRO A 145 5.46 -8.71 -3.03
CA PRO A 145 6.27 -8.26 -4.15
C PRO A 145 7.73 -8.64 -3.88
N ARG A 146 8.32 -9.45 -4.76
CA ARG A 146 9.76 -9.73 -4.69
C ARG A 146 10.50 -8.41 -4.90
N PRO A 147 11.47 -8.05 -4.05
CA PRO A 147 12.33 -6.92 -4.34
C PRO A 147 13.01 -7.17 -5.70
N GLU A 148 13.09 -6.15 -6.55
CA GLU A 148 13.66 -6.20 -7.91
C GLU A 148 15.18 -6.53 -7.94
N SER A 149 15.76 -7.10 -6.88
CA SER A 149 17.19 -7.39 -6.77
C SER A 149 17.66 -8.64 -7.53
N ASP A 150 16.76 -9.36 -8.21
CA ASP A 150 17.10 -10.55 -9.01
C ASP A 150 17.17 -10.25 -10.52
N ALA A 151 17.27 -8.99 -10.93
CA ALA A 151 17.65 -8.68 -12.31
C ALA A 151 19.09 -9.21 -12.54
N PRO A 152 19.32 -10.15 -13.49
CA PRO A 152 20.67 -10.61 -13.77
C PRO A 152 21.52 -9.41 -14.16
N ALA A 153 22.64 -9.22 -13.45
CA ALA A 153 23.61 -8.18 -13.78
C ALA A 153 23.93 -8.28 -15.28
N ALA A 154 23.65 -7.22 -16.03
CA ALA A 154 24.01 -7.14 -17.43
C ALA A 154 25.50 -7.48 -17.56
N PRO A 155 25.91 -8.44 -18.40
CA PRO A 155 27.32 -8.75 -18.59
C PRO A 155 28.00 -7.48 -19.10
N ASN A 156 28.98 -6.98 -18.33
CA ASN A 156 29.80 -5.85 -18.73
C ASN A 156 30.31 -6.06 -20.16
N ALA A 157 29.88 -5.19 -21.07
CA ALA A 157 30.49 -5.08 -22.39
C ALA A 157 31.92 -4.56 -22.19
N GLN A 158 32.90 -5.41 -22.48
CA GLN A 158 34.30 -5.01 -22.66
C GLN A 158 34.49 -4.45 -24.07
#